data_AF-A0A842TNL5-F1
#
_entry.id   AF-A0A842TNL5-F1
#
_cell.length_a   1.000
_cell.length_b   1.000
_cell.length_c   1.000
_cell.angle_alpha   90.00
_cell.angle_beta   90.00
_cell.angle_gamma   90.00
#
_symmetry.space_group_name_H-M   'P 1'
#
loop_
_entity.id
_entity.type
_entity.pdbx_description
1 polymer ?
#
loop_
_entity_poly.entity_id
_entity_poly.type
_entity_poly.pdbx_seq_one_letter_code
_entity_poly.pdbx_strand_id
1 'polypeptide(L)'
;MSVEPVLKSAWKSFKEGDIKTALLDLKTAKGMAPDDYRVYYYYGRCYLKTKDNDKAVENLNKAFEMNPTGQISYFLGRAHVRKKDWQKVVEVAEKGLEKSTSDQVKAAINFLKSGAHMELGQKDEAINAAQKAVELSPEDEDFKKHLEYLKK
;
A
#
# COMPACT_ATOMS: atom_id res chain seq x y z
N MET A 1 -13.00 -27.23 0.62
CA MET A 1 -12.08 -26.90 -0.50
C MET A 1 -11.14 -25.80 -0.03
N SER A 2 -9.84 -25.89 -0.30
CA SER A 2 -8.88 -24.84 0.08
C SER A 2 -9.04 -23.61 -0.81
N VAL A 3 -8.96 -22.41 -0.21
CA VAL A 3 -9.01 -21.13 -0.95
C VAL A 3 -7.69 -20.81 -1.66
N GLU A 4 -6.60 -21.46 -1.27
CA GLU A 4 -5.24 -21.18 -1.74
C GLU A 4 -5.06 -21.27 -3.26
N PRO A 5 -5.57 -22.29 -3.98
CA PRO A 5 -5.44 -22.35 -5.44
C PRO A 5 -6.14 -21.20 -6.15
N VAL A 6 -7.29 -20.77 -5.63
CA VAL A 6 -8.08 -19.66 -6.18
C VAL A 6 -7.36 -18.33 -5.96
N LEU A 7 -6.76 -18.12 -4.78
CA LEU A 7 -5.93 -16.94 -4.51
C LEU A 7 -4.68 -16.89 -5.40
N LYS A 8 -4.03 -18.03 -5.64
CA LYS A 8 -2.89 -18.12 -6.57
C LYS A 8 -3.30 -17.79 -8.01
N SER A 9 -4.45 -18.30 -8.45
CA SER A 9 -5.02 -17.96 -9.77
C SER A 9 -5.31 -16.45 -9.87
N ALA A 10 -6.02 -15.88 -8.89
CA ALA A 10 -6.31 -14.45 -8.84
C ALA A 10 -5.05 -13.59 -8.93
N TRP A 11 -4.02 -13.95 -8.15
CA TRP A 11 -2.74 -13.24 -8.15
C TRP A 11 -2.01 -13.34 -9.49
N LYS A 12 -2.03 -14.52 -10.12
CA LYS A 12 -1.46 -14.72 -11.45
C LYS A 12 -2.16 -13.84 -12.50
N SER A 13 -3.49 -13.88 -12.58
CA SER A 13 -4.26 -13.05 -13.52
C SER A 13 -4.04 -11.56 -13.27
N PHE A 14 -3.97 -11.12 -12.00
CA PHE A 14 -3.61 -9.75 -11.66
C PHE A 14 -2.23 -9.33 -12.22
N LYS A 15 -1.23 -10.21 -12.11
CA LYS A 15 0.13 -9.96 -12.61
C LYS A 15 0.19 -9.91 -14.13
N GLU A 16 -0.63 -10.70 -14.80
CA GLU A 16 -0.79 -10.70 -16.27
C GLU A 16 -1.61 -9.50 -16.77
N GLY A 17 -2.25 -8.76 -15.86
CA GLY A 17 -3.08 -7.60 -16.19
C GLY A 17 -4.54 -7.95 -16.52
N ASP A 18 -4.91 -9.22 -16.47
CA ASP A 18 -6.30 -9.66 -16.57
C ASP A 18 -7.04 -9.43 -15.25
N ILE A 19 -7.41 -8.18 -15.02
CA ILE A 19 -8.12 -7.76 -13.81
C ILE A 19 -9.52 -8.36 -13.75
N LYS A 20 -10.14 -8.68 -14.89
CA LYS A 20 -11.49 -9.28 -14.91
C LYS A 20 -11.46 -10.68 -14.31
N THR A 21 -10.54 -11.53 -14.76
CA THR A 21 -10.37 -12.88 -14.21
C THR A 21 -9.93 -12.83 -12.75
N ALA A 22 -9.00 -11.93 -12.40
CA ALA A 22 -8.60 -11.75 -11.00
C ALA A 22 -9.78 -11.43 -10.08
N LEU A 23 -10.66 -10.50 -10.47
CA LEU A 23 -11.84 -10.14 -9.67
C LEU A 23 -12.88 -11.28 -9.57
N LEU A 24 -13.00 -12.11 -10.60
CA LEU A 24 -13.87 -13.30 -10.58
C LEU A 24 -13.34 -14.35 -9.60
N ASP A 25 -12.04 -14.65 -9.66
CA ASP A 25 -11.41 -15.59 -8.73
C ASP A 25 -11.49 -15.07 -7.29
N LEU A 26 -11.29 -13.77 -7.08
CA LEU A 26 -11.46 -13.16 -5.75
C LEU A 26 -12.90 -13.22 -5.24
N LYS A 27 -13.90 -13.21 -6.13
CA LYS A 27 -15.32 -13.38 -5.75
C LYS A 27 -15.56 -14.79 -5.25
N THR A 28 -15.01 -15.78 -5.95
CA THR A 28 -15.03 -17.18 -5.52
C THR A 28 -14.29 -17.34 -4.19
N ALA A 29 -13.08 -16.77 -4.06
CA ALA A 29 -12.29 -16.84 -2.83
C ALA A 29 -13.01 -16.22 -1.63
N LYS A 30 -13.69 -15.08 -1.82
CA LYS A 30 -14.52 -14.45 -0.78
C LYS A 30 -15.67 -15.34 -0.31
N GLY A 31 -16.28 -16.10 -1.22
CA GLY A 31 -17.33 -17.07 -0.87
C GLY A 31 -16.79 -18.29 -0.11
N MET A 32 -15.52 -18.65 -0.34
CA MET A 32 -14.87 -19.80 0.31
C MET A 32 -14.24 -19.46 1.66
N ALA A 33 -13.64 -18.29 1.79
CA ALA A 33 -12.93 -17.82 2.98
C ALA A 33 -13.15 -16.30 3.17
N PRO A 34 -14.34 -15.88 3.64
CA PRO A 34 -14.67 -14.47 3.83
C PRO A 34 -13.85 -13.78 4.94
N ASP A 35 -13.14 -14.56 5.76
CA ASP A 35 -12.29 -14.15 6.87
C ASP A 35 -10.78 -14.20 6.53
N ASP A 36 -10.42 -14.47 5.27
CA ASP A 36 -9.03 -14.40 4.80
C ASP A 36 -8.69 -12.97 4.33
N TYR A 37 -7.82 -12.28 5.09
CA TYR A 37 -7.41 -10.91 4.78
C TYR A 37 -6.81 -10.76 3.38
N ARG A 38 -6.22 -11.83 2.81
CA ARG A 38 -5.57 -11.82 1.49
C ARG A 38 -6.57 -11.58 0.37
N VAL A 39 -7.81 -12.03 0.54
CA VAL A 39 -8.91 -11.79 -0.42
C VAL A 39 -9.13 -10.29 -0.59
N TYR A 40 -9.31 -9.58 0.53
CA TYR A 40 -9.53 -8.13 0.53
C TYR A 40 -8.28 -7.37 0.09
N TYR A 41 -7.10 -7.81 0.50
CA TYR A 41 -5.84 -7.22 0.03
C TYR A 41 -5.71 -7.27 -1.49
N TYR A 42 -5.99 -8.42 -2.12
CA TYR A 42 -5.92 -8.56 -3.57
C TYR A 42 -7.04 -7.80 -4.30
N TYR A 43 -8.25 -7.74 -3.75
CA TYR A 43 -9.30 -6.85 -4.27
C TYR A 43 -8.83 -5.40 -4.29
N GLY A 44 -8.29 -4.93 -3.16
CA GLY A 44 -7.72 -3.61 -3.01
C GLY A 44 -6.66 -3.28 -4.08
N ARG A 45 -5.76 -4.23 -4.35
CA ARG A 45 -4.75 -4.09 -5.40
C ARG A 45 -5.32 -4.07 -6.81
N CYS A 46 -6.35 -4.88 -7.10
CA CYS A 46 -7.06 -4.84 -8.37
C CYS A 46 -7.70 -3.47 -8.59
N TYR A 47 -8.39 -2.93 -7.59
CA TYR A 47 -9.02 -1.62 -7.66
C TYR A 47 -8.02 -0.47 -7.77
N LEU A 48 -6.85 -0.56 -7.11
CA LEU A 48 -5.73 0.36 -7.38
C LEU A 48 -5.25 0.27 -8.83
N LYS A 49 -5.25 -0.90 -9.47
CA LYS A 49 -4.85 -1.00 -10.88
C LYS A 49 -5.89 -0.34 -11.80
N THR A 50 -7.18 -0.47 -11.49
CA THR A 50 -8.28 0.11 -12.27
C THR A 50 -8.62 1.55 -11.90
N LYS A 51 -7.90 2.15 -10.95
CA LYS A 51 -8.11 3.52 -10.44
C LYS A 51 -9.45 3.73 -9.72
N ASP A 52 -10.14 2.66 -9.32
CA ASP A 52 -11.31 2.72 -8.43
C ASP A 52 -10.81 2.89 -7.00
N ASN A 53 -10.41 4.11 -6.65
CA ASN A 53 -9.69 4.37 -5.40
C ASN A 53 -10.59 4.21 -4.17
N ASP A 54 -11.91 4.39 -4.30
CA ASP A 54 -12.85 4.18 -3.20
C ASP A 54 -12.94 2.71 -2.81
N LYS A 55 -13.17 1.81 -3.80
CA LYS A 55 -13.17 0.37 -3.52
C LYS A 55 -11.79 -0.14 -3.11
N ALA A 56 -10.72 0.49 -3.60
CA ALA A 56 -9.37 0.17 -3.14
C ALA A 56 -9.22 0.46 -1.64
N VAL A 57 -9.60 1.66 -1.18
CA VAL A 57 -9.56 2.04 0.24
C VAL A 57 -10.44 1.11 1.07
N GLU A 58 -11.68 0.84 0.66
CA GLU A 58 -12.60 -0.05 1.39
C GLU A 58 -11.98 -1.44 1.63
N ASN A 59 -11.48 -2.08 0.57
CA ASN A 59 -10.93 -3.43 0.66
C ASN A 59 -9.57 -3.46 1.38
N LEU A 60 -8.71 -2.46 1.17
CA LEU A 60 -7.42 -2.39 1.85
C LEU A 60 -7.57 -2.07 3.33
N ASN A 61 -8.53 -1.22 3.71
CA ASN A 61 -8.89 -0.99 5.11
C ASN A 61 -9.35 -2.29 5.76
N LYS A 62 -10.25 -3.04 5.09
CA LYS A 62 -10.71 -4.33 5.63
C LYS A 62 -9.56 -5.31 5.82
N ALA A 63 -8.66 -5.42 4.84
CA ALA A 63 -7.47 -6.25 4.97
C ALA A 63 -6.56 -5.80 6.13
N PHE A 64 -6.40 -4.49 6.32
CA PHE A 64 -5.56 -3.90 7.35
C PHE A 64 -6.12 -4.11 8.76
N GLU A 65 -7.44 -3.98 8.93
CA GLU A 65 -8.14 -4.29 10.18
C GLU A 65 -7.97 -5.75 10.60
N MET A 66 -7.99 -6.66 9.62
CA MET A 66 -7.87 -8.11 9.87
C MET A 66 -6.44 -8.55 10.14
N ASN A 67 -5.47 -7.99 9.41
CA ASN A 67 -4.06 -8.30 9.58
C ASN A 67 -3.19 -7.08 9.21
N PRO A 68 -2.84 -6.22 10.19
CA PRO A 68 -2.08 -5.02 9.88
C PRO A 68 -0.63 -5.38 9.58
N THR A 69 -0.22 -5.19 8.32
CA THR A 69 1.15 -5.41 7.85
C THR A 69 1.68 -4.17 7.13
N GLY A 70 3.00 -4.02 7.06
CA GLY A 70 3.62 -2.92 6.31
C GLY A 70 3.22 -2.92 4.82
N GLN A 71 3.09 -4.09 4.20
CA GLN A 71 2.71 -4.20 2.79
C GLN A 71 1.27 -3.70 2.56
N ILE A 72 0.33 -4.08 3.41
CA ILE A 72 -1.06 -3.61 3.29
C ILE A 72 -1.13 -2.11 3.55
N SER A 73 -0.44 -1.62 4.60
CA SER A 73 -0.34 -0.18 4.89
C SER A 73 0.20 0.61 3.70
N TYR A 74 1.27 0.13 3.04
CA TYR A 74 1.82 0.78 1.85
C TYR A 74 0.78 0.91 0.73
N PHE A 75 0.05 -0.15 0.40
CA PHE A 75 -0.98 -0.07 -0.64
C PHE A 75 -2.18 0.77 -0.22
N LEU A 76 -2.61 0.70 1.04
CA LEU A 76 -3.70 1.51 1.57
C LEU A 76 -3.33 3.01 1.53
N GLY A 77 -2.12 3.36 1.97
CA GLY A 77 -1.59 4.71 1.87
C GLY A 77 -1.55 5.19 0.42
N ARG A 78 -1.13 4.35 -0.54
CA ARG A 78 -1.20 4.70 -1.97
C ARG A 78 -2.62 4.96 -2.47
N ALA A 79 -3.62 4.26 -1.94
CA ALA A 79 -5.02 4.52 -2.28
C ALA A 79 -5.45 5.90 -1.76
N HIS A 80 -5.08 6.25 -0.52
CA HIS A 80 -5.32 7.58 0.05
C HIS A 80 -4.55 8.70 -0.66
N VAL A 81 -3.32 8.48 -1.11
CA VAL A 81 -2.57 9.45 -1.95
C VAL A 81 -3.37 9.82 -3.19
N ARG A 82 -3.99 8.84 -3.86
CA ARG A 82 -4.80 9.12 -5.06
C ARG A 82 -6.10 9.86 -4.76
N LYS A 83 -6.59 9.74 -3.53
CA LYS A 83 -7.71 10.53 -3.02
C LYS A 83 -7.29 11.88 -2.45
N LYS A 84 -5.98 12.14 -2.34
CA LYS A 84 -5.40 13.31 -1.67
C LYS A 84 -5.76 13.42 -0.18
N ASP A 85 -6.04 12.28 0.46
CA ASP A 85 -6.32 12.21 1.89
C ASP A 85 -5.00 12.17 2.69
N TRP A 86 -4.21 13.25 2.62
CA TRP A 86 -2.83 13.25 3.11
C TRP A 86 -2.69 12.91 4.60
N GLN A 87 -3.62 13.38 5.45
CA GLN A 87 -3.63 13.00 6.87
C GLN A 87 -3.80 11.49 7.06
N LYS A 88 -4.64 10.84 6.24
CA LYS A 88 -4.82 9.38 6.29
C LYS A 88 -3.60 8.62 5.79
N VAL A 89 -2.88 9.17 4.82
CA VAL A 89 -1.60 8.60 4.37
C VAL A 89 -0.61 8.54 5.53
N VAL A 90 -0.46 9.63 6.29
CA VAL A 90 0.43 9.68 7.46
C VAL A 90 0.01 8.67 8.53
N GLU A 91 -1.28 8.64 8.90
CA GLU A 91 -1.81 7.74 9.93
C GLU A 91 -1.56 6.26 9.58
N VAL A 92 -1.87 5.87 8.34
CA VAL A 92 -1.70 4.50 7.87
C VAL A 92 -0.22 4.15 7.75
N ALA A 93 0.62 5.08 7.28
CA ALA A 93 2.06 4.88 7.17
C ALA A 93 2.72 4.62 8.54
N GLU A 94 2.35 5.38 9.57
CA GLU A 94 2.86 5.19 10.94
C GLU A 94 2.54 3.79 11.47
N LYS A 95 1.26 3.39 11.39
CA LYS A 95 0.85 2.03 11.77
C LYS A 95 1.56 0.95 10.93
N GLY A 96 1.84 1.23 9.65
CA GLY A 96 2.56 0.33 8.78
C GLY A 96 4.02 0.12 9.17
N LEU A 97 4.69 1.19 9.60
CA LEU A 97 6.08 1.14 10.05
C LEU A 97 6.24 0.30 11.30
N GLU A 98 5.30 0.39 12.25
CA GLU A 98 5.28 -0.44 13.46
C GLU A 98 5.13 -1.94 13.17
N LYS A 99 4.43 -2.29 12.09
CA LYS A 99 4.13 -3.68 11.71
C LYS A 99 5.09 -4.24 10.67
N SER A 100 5.95 -3.42 10.08
CA SER A 100 6.86 -3.85 9.03
C SER A 100 8.16 -4.41 9.62
N THR A 101 8.57 -5.58 9.17
CA THR A 101 9.89 -6.16 9.46
C THR A 101 10.88 -6.00 8.32
N SER A 102 10.42 -5.60 7.13
CA SER A 102 11.25 -5.43 5.93
C SER A 102 11.69 -3.98 5.77
N ASP A 103 12.99 -3.76 5.64
CA ASP A 103 13.57 -2.43 5.44
C ASP A 103 13.16 -1.83 4.09
N GLN A 104 13.08 -2.63 3.03
CA GLN A 104 12.54 -2.21 1.74
C GLN A 104 11.09 -1.68 1.86
N VAL A 105 10.24 -2.38 2.62
CA VAL A 105 8.86 -1.94 2.84
C VAL A 105 8.82 -0.69 3.72
N LYS A 106 9.65 -0.61 4.77
CA LYS A 106 9.76 0.59 5.61
C LYS A 106 10.25 1.79 4.81
N ALA A 107 11.20 1.62 3.90
CA ALA A 107 11.72 2.68 3.05
C ALA A 107 10.60 3.23 2.15
N ALA A 108 9.87 2.34 1.48
CA ALA A 108 8.72 2.72 0.65
C ALA A 108 7.60 3.42 1.44
N ILE A 109 7.33 3.01 2.68
CA ILE A 109 6.35 3.68 3.55
C ILE A 109 6.86 5.05 4.00
N ASN A 110 8.14 5.19 4.37
CA ASN A 110 8.74 6.47 4.75
C ASN A 110 8.73 7.46 3.57
N PHE A 111 9.00 6.99 2.36
CA PHE A 111 8.88 7.81 1.15
C PHE A 111 7.45 8.31 0.93
N LEU A 112 6.46 7.43 1.08
CA LEU A 112 5.04 7.78 0.99
C LEU A 112 4.63 8.82 2.06
N LYS A 113 5.07 8.61 3.30
CA LYS A 113 4.84 9.51 4.44
C LYS A 113 5.49 10.88 4.19
N SER A 114 6.69 10.90 3.63
CA SER A 114 7.39 12.14 3.28
C SER A 114 6.60 12.98 2.27
N GLY A 115 6.12 12.35 1.19
CA GLY A 115 5.26 13.04 0.22
C GLY A 115 3.98 13.59 0.85
N ALA A 116 3.34 12.83 1.75
CA ALA A 116 2.15 13.29 2.44
C ALA A 116 2.42 14.50 3.36
N HIS A 117 3.51 14.49 4.12
CA HIS A 117 3.91 15.64 4.95
C HIS A 117 4.20 16.88 4.11
N MET A 118 4.84 16.72 2.94
CA MET A 118 5.07 17.83 2.02
C MET A 118 3.76 18.47 1.55
N GLU A 119 2.77 17.66 1.17
CA GLU A 119 1.43 18.14 0.76
C GLU A 119 0.65 18.80 1.91
N LEU A 120 0.98 18.45 3.15
CA LEU A 120 0.45 19.08 4.37
C LEU A 120 1.21 20.36 4.79
N GLY A 121 2.26 20.76 4.07
CA GLY A 121 3.11 21.89 4.43
C GLY A 121 4.07 21.62 5.60
N GLN A 122 4.20 20.36 6.00
CA GLN A 122 5.01 19.89 7.12
C GLN A 122 6.43 19.55 6.61
N LYS A 123 7.21 20.60 6.29
CA LYS A 123 8.50 20.46 5.58
C LYS A 123 9.53 19.65 6.39
N ASP A 124 9.63 19.90 7.69
CA ASP A 124 10.62 19.23 8.55
C ASP A 124 10.32 17.72 8.69
N GLU A 125 9.05 17.37 8.88
CA GLU A 125 8.59 15.99 8.93
C GLU A 125 8.76 15.29 7.59
N ALA A 126 8.53 16.00 6.47
CA ALA A 126 8.78 15.48 5.14
C ALA A 126 10.26 15.13 4.94
N ILE A 127 11.18 16.02 5.34
CA ILE A 127 12.62 15.79 5.25
C ILE A 127 13.04 14.62 6.14
N ASN A 128 12.55 14.55 7.39
CA ASN A 128 12.85 13.45 8.31
C ASN A 128 12.43 12.09 7.72
N ALA A 129 11.21 11.99 7.20
CA ALA A 129 10.72 10.77 6.57
C ALA A 129 11.51 10.42 5.29
N ALA A 130 11.86 11.39 4.45
CA ALA A 130 12.69 11.15 3.26
C ALA A 130 14.10 10.65 3.63
N GLN A 131 14.70 11.22 4.68
CA GLN A 131 16.01 10.81 5.19
C GLN A 131 15.98 9.34 5.64
N LYS A 132 14.95 8.93 6.39
CA LYS A 132 14.75 7.52 6.77
C LYS A 132 14.57 6.59 5.57
N ALA A 133 13.89 7.03 4.52
CA ALA A 133 13.75 6.24 3.30
C ALA A 133 15.12 6.00 2.62
N VAL A 134 15.95 7.04 2.52
CA VAL A 134 17.32 6.94 1.98
C VAL A 134 18.23 6.10 2.87
N GLU A 135 18.13 6.20 4.19
CA GLU A 135 18.93 5.38 5.12
C GLU A 135 18.63 3.87 4.98
N LEU A 136 17.37 3.52 4.75
CA LEU A 136 16.92 2.13 4.61
C LEU A 136 17.16 1.56 3.20
N SER A 137 17.30 2.41 2.19
CA SER A 137 17.55 2.01 0.79
C SER A 137 18.43 3.06 0.08
N PRO A 138 19.72 3.14 0.45
CA PRO A 138 20.63 4.17 -0.06
C PRO A 138 21.00 4.00 -1.53
N GLU A 139 20.62 2.90 -2.17
CA GLU A 139 20.76 2.66 -3.60
C GLU A 139 19.58 3.21 -4.43
N ASP A 140 18.46 3.55 -3.79
CA ASP A 140 17.27 4.06 -4.49
C ASP A 140 17.44 5.54 -4.85
N GLU A 141 17.65 5.80 -6.14
CA GLU A 141 17.87 7.14 -6.67
C GLU A 141 16.63 8.04 -6.57
N ASP A 142 15.43 7.48 -6.55
CA ASP A 142 14.20 8.28 -6.42
C ASP A 142 14.08 8.84 -5.01
N PHE A 143 14.47 8.06 -3.98
CA PHE A 143 14.48 8.53 -2.60
C PHE A 143 15.49 9.67 -2.39
N LYS A 144 16.68 9.56 -2.99
CA LYS A 144 17.69 10.62 -2.94
C LYS A 144 17.22 11.92 -3.59
N LYS A 145 16.67 11.83 -4.81
CA LYS A 145 16.18 12.99 -5.55
C LYS A 145 15.05 13.70 -4.80
N HIS A 146 14.14 12.93 -4.21
CA HIS A 146 13.06 13.49 -3.40
C HIS A 146 13.58 14.22 -2.16
N LEU A 147 14.54 13.63 -1.44
CA LEU A 147 15.19 14.28 -0.30
C LEU A 147 15.92 15.57 -0.71
N GLU A 148 16.63 15.57 -1.84
CA GLU A 148 17.31 16.76 -2.36
C GLU A 148 16.31 17.86 -2.73
N TYR A 149 15.19 17.49 -3.37
CA TYR A 149 14.11 18.43 -3.70
C TYR A 149 13.54 19.11 -2.45
N LEU A 150 13.31 18.35 -1.37
CA LEU A 150 12.79 18.89 -0.12
C LEU A 150 13.76 19.83 0.61
N LYS A 151 15.08 19.72 0.37
CA LYS A 151 16.11 20.56 1.01
C LYS A 151 16.37 21.87 0.26
N LYS A 152 15.84 22.02 -0.95
CA LYS A 152 15.87 23.29 -1.70
C LYS A 152 14.82 24.27 -1.17
#